data_AF-A0A3C0DX15-F1
#
_entry.id   AF-A0A3C0DX15-F1
#
_cell.length_a   1.000
_cell.length_b   1.000
_cell.length_c   1.000
_cell.angle_alpha   90.00
_cell.angle_beta   90.00
_cell.angle_gamma   90.00
#
_symmetry.space_group_name_H-M   'P 1'
#
loop_
_entity.id
_entity.type
_entity.pdbx_description
1 polymer ?
#
loop_
_entity_poly.entity_id
_entity_poly.type
_entity_poly.pdbx_seq_one_letter_code
_entity_poly.pdbx_strand_id
1 'polypeptide(L)'
;MRPFSSFVGSAMYATALLTFLAGCGGPAPSGPDFEAAPAVESKASAPDEAGFVWKTEQFADLKIVRYQIPGWEKLSDKQQALVYCLNMAGLSGRDIMYDQNNRYNLRIRRLLEDIYIGYEGDRGSVGWQAFEVYLKRIWFSNGIHHHYANTKHLPAFSEAYFDHLLAETGNSI
;
A
#
# COMPACT_ATOMS: atom_id res chain seq x y z
N MET A 1 -33.53 -32.86 60.19
CA MET A 1 -32.51 -32.70 61.25
C MET A 1 -31.13 -32.93 60.63
N ARG A 2 -30.21 -31.96 60.74
CA ARG A 2 -28.77 -32.04 60.36
C ARG A 2 -28.03 -33.01 61.31
N PRO A 3 -26.84 -33.60 60.98
CA PRO A 3 -25.58 -32.90 60.64
C PRO A 3 -24.72 -33.53 59.50
N PHE A 4 -24.04 -32.71 58.69
CA PHE A 4 -22.59 -32.39 58.70
C PHE A 4 -21.61 -33.57 58.60
N SER A 5 -20.84 -33.62 57.51
CA SER A 5 -19.41 -33.97 57.52
C SER A 5 -18.71 -33.42 56.28
N SER A 6 -17.70 -32.60 56.53
CA SER A 6 -16.77 -31.98 55.59
C SER A 6 -15.76 -32.97 55.03
N PHE A 7 -15.40 -32.84 53.75
CA PHE A 7 -14.15 -33.38 53.22
C PHE A 7 -13.42 -32.29 52.43
N VAL A 8 -12.25 -31.94 52.93
CA VAL A 8 -11.31 -30.96 52.36
C VAL A 8 -10.37 -31.73 51.45
N GLY A 9 -10.37 -31.43 50.15
CA GLY A 9 -9.41 -31.94 49.18
C GLY A 9 -8.59 -30.80 48.61
N SER A 10 -7.31 -30.72 48.98
CA SER A 10 -6.34 -29.77 48.43
C SER A 10 -6.03 -30.12 46.97
N ALA A 11 -6.25 -29.18 46.05
CA ALA A 11 -5.77 -29.27 44.68
C ALA A 11 -4.40 -28.57 44.58
N MET A 12 -3.37 -29.35 44.24
CA MET A 12 -2.00 -28.91 43.94
C MET A 12 -2.00 -28.02 42.68
N TYR A 13 -1.55 -26.77 42.82
CA TYR A 13 -1.22 -25.92 41.68
C TYR A 13 0.14 -26.34 41.11
N ALA A 14 0.15 -26.94 39.93
CA ALA A 14 1.36 -27.16 39.15
C ALA A 14 1.63 -25.91 38.30
N THR A 15 2.54 -25.05 38.77
CA THR A 15 2.99 -23.88 38.02
C THR A 15 3.93 -24.36 36.90
N ALA A 16 3.43 -24.42 35.67
CA ALA A 16 4.26 -24.64 34.49
C ALA A 16 5.11 -23.39 34.23
N LEU A 17 6.42 -23.51 34.48
CA LEU A 17 7.40 -22.46 34.20
C LEU A 17 7.66 -22.46 32.68
N LEU A 18 7.01 -21.56 31.94
CA LEU A 18 7.33 -21.30 30.53
C LEU A 18 8.69 -20.59 30.46
N THR A 19 9.73 -21.33 30.10
CA THR A 19 11.02 -20.77 29.70
C THR A 19 10.88 -20.08 28.35
N PHE A 20 10.85 -18.75 28.34
CA PHE A 20 11.04 -17.95 27.14
C PHE A 20 12.48 -18.09 26.67
N LEU A 21 12.68 -18.76 25.53
CA LEU A 21 13.94 -18.73 24.78
C LEU A 21 14.02 -17.37 24.07
N ALA A 22 14.80 -16.44 24.62
CA ALA A 22 15.17 -15.22 23.93
C ALA A 22 16.19 -15.58 22.84
N GLY A 23 15.70 -15.73 21.61
CA GLY A 23 16.53 -15.87 20.42
C GLY A 23 17.26 -14.57 20.10
N CYS A 24 18.48 -14.68 19.58
CA CYS A 24 19.31 -13.56 19.14
C CYS A 24 18.62 -12.77 18.02
N GLY A 25 17.94 -11.68 18.36
CA GLY A 25 17.49 -10.65 17.43
C GLY A 25 18.23 -9.36 17.76
N GLY A 26 18.79 -8.69 16.75
CA GLY A 26 19.20 -7.30 16.91
C GLY A 26 18.04 -6.44 17.41
N PRO A 27 18.29 -5.20 17.86
CA PRO A 27 17.21 -4.32 18.27
C PRO A 27 16.19 -4.22 17.13
N ALA A 28 14.91 -4.38 17.48
CA ALA A 28 13.84 -4.19 16.53
C ALA A 28 13.99 -2.81 15.86
N PRO A 29 13.65 -2.69 14.56
CA PRO A 29 13.63 -1.41 13.90
C PRO A 29 12.82 -0.40 14.72
N SER A 30 13.38 0.79 14.94
CA SER A 30 12.80 1.80 15.82
C SER A 30 12.93 3.19 15.18
N GLY A 31 12.04 4.10 15.58
CA GLY A 31 11.94 5.44 15.02
C GLY A 31 10.50 5.81 14.65
N PRO A 32 10.26 7.08 14.27
CA PRO A 32 8.91 7.60 14.05
C PRO A 32 8.17 6.88 12.91
N ASP A 33 8.90 6.35 11.92
CA ASP A 33 8.28 5.62 10.79
C ASP A 33 7.67 4.27 11.22
N PHE A 34 8.12 3.70 12.33
CA PHE A 34 7.62 2.42 12.85
C PHE A 34 6.45 2.60 13.82
N GLU A 35 6.07 3.83 14.13
CA GLU A 35 4.91 4.12 14.97
C GLU A 35 3.60 3.91 14.20
N ALA A 36 2.51 3.65 14.93
CA ALA A 36 1.19 3.55 14.34
C ALA A 36 0.80 4.88 13.68
N ALA A 37 0.41 4.82 12.42
CA ALA A 37 -0.05 5.97 11.69
C ALA A 37 -1.47 6.38 12.10
N PRO A 38 -1.82 7.67 11.92
CA PRO A 38 -3.21 8.09 12.02
C PRO A 38 -4.09 7.32 11.03
N ALA A 39 -5.36 7.15 11.38
CA ALA A 39 -6.34 6.55 10.49
C ALA A 39 -6.47 7.41 9.22
N VAL A 40 -6.36 6.77 8.05
CA VAL A 40 -6.57 7.43 6.76
C VAL A 40 -8.07 7.50 6.51
N GLU A 41 -8.64 8.70 6.65
CA GLU A 41 -10.02 8.95 6.27
C GLU A 41 -10.19 8.85 4.74
N SER A 42 -11.29 8.23 4.31
CA SER A 42 -11.63 8.19 2.89
C SER A 42 -11.90 9.59 2.37
N LYS A 43 -11.14 10.00 1.35
CA LYS A 43 -11.37 11.24 0.62
C LYS A 43 -12.21 11.03 -0.65
N ALA A 44 -12.93 9.93 -0.75
CA ALA A 44 -13.89 9.71 -1.83
C ALA A 44 -15.01 10.77 -1.80
N SER A 45 -15.59 11.10 -2.96
CA SER A 45 -16.82 11.88 -2.99
C SER A 45 -18.02 11.03 -2.58
N ALA A 46 -19.11 11.68 -2.15
CA ALA A 46 -20.40 11.01 -2.10
C ALA A 46 -20.78 10.48 -3.50
N PRO A 47 -21.49 9.34 -3.58
CA PRO A 47 -22.08 8.89 -4.83
C PRO A 47 -23.11 9.89 -5.35
N ASP A 48 -23.27 9.96 -6.67
CA ASP A 48 -24.39 10.67 -7.29
C ASP A 48 -25.72 9.90 -7.16
N GLU A 49 -26.78 10.43 -7.75
CA GLU A 49 -28.12 9.82 -7.73
C GLU A 49 -28.15 8.39 -8.30
N ALA A 50 -27.22 8.07 -9.20
CA ALA A 50 -27.08 6.74 -9.79
C ALA A 50 -26.08 5.83 -9.03
N GLY A 51 -25.58 6.29 -7.88
CA GLY A 51 -24.62 5.54 -7.07
C GLY A 51 -23.16 5.68 -7.52
N PHE A 52 -22.86 6.54 -8.50
CA PHE A 52 -21.51 6.65 -9.06
C PHE A 52 -20.63 7.61 -8.25
N VAL A 53 -19.47 7.11 -7.83
CA VAL A 53 -18.47 7.89 -7.10
C VAL A 53 -17.45 8.48 -8.06
N TRP A 54 -17.52 9.81 -8.25
CA TRP A 54 -16.69 10.57 -9.18
C TRP A 54 -15.24 10.73 -8.74
N LYS A 55 -14.99 10.97 -7.45
CA LYS A 55 -13.63 11.07 -6.88
C LYS A 55 -13.41 9.86 -5.98
N THR A 56 -12.40 9.03 -6.28
CA THR A 56 -12.14 7.79 -5.52
C THR A 56 -11.20 7.99 -4.36
N GLU A 57 -10.12 8.76 -4.58
CA GLU A 57 -9.07 8.95 -3.61
C GLU A 57 -8.44 10.33 -3.76
N GLN A 58 -7.81 10.81 -2.69
CA GLN A 58 -6.94 11.96 -2.73
C GLN A 58 -5.74 11.71 -1.81
N PHE A 59 -4.54 11.86 -2.36
CA PHE A 59 -3.27 11.68 -1.66
C PHE A 59 -2.30 12.77 -2.12
N ALA A 60 -1.43 13.23 -1.21
CA ALA A 60 -0.63 14.43 -1.44
C ALA A 60 -1.51 15.58 -2.02
N ASP A 61 -1.10 16.15 -3.14
CA ASP A 61 -1.77 17.20 -3.89
C ASP A 61 -2.65 16.67 -5.05
N LEU A 62 -2.85 15.35 -5.14
CA LEU A 62 -3.48 14.66 -6.26
C LEU A 62 -4.88 14.15 -5.93
N LYS A 63 -5.83 14.33 -6.86
CA LYS A 63 -7.19 13.78 -6.79
C LYS A 63 -7.38 12.77 -7.92
N ILE A 64 -7.82 11.57 -7.57
CA ILE A 64 -8.15 10.54 -8.56
C ILE A 64 -9.63 10.63 -8.87
N VAL A 65 -9.94 10.92 -10.14
CA VAL A 65 -11.30 11.06 -10.65
C VAL A 65 -11.61 9.98 -11.67
N ARG A 66 -12.85 9.53 -11.69
CA ARG A 66 -13.39 8.57 -12.66
C ARG A 66 -14.32 9.30 -13.62
N TYR A 67 -14.47 8.75 -14.80
CA TYR A 67 -15.42 9.19 -15.80
C TYR A 67 -16.26 8.00 -16.29
N GLN A 68 -17.46 8.29 -16.75
CA GLN A 68 -18.33 7.33 -17.42
C GLN A 68 -18.09 7.38 -18.93
N ILE A 69 -18.36 6.26 -19.62
CA ILE A 69 -18.26 6.16 -21.08
C ILE A 69 -19.68 6.01 -21.65
N PRO A 70 -20.50 7.10 -21.66
CA PRO A 70 -21.86 7.01 -22.14
C PRO A 70 -21.88 6.65 -23.63
N GLY A 71 -22.63 5.61 -23.98
CA GLY A 71 -22.77 5.18 -25.38
C GLY A 71 -21.85 4.05 -25.80
N TRP A 72 -21.10 3.44 -24.87
CA TRP A 72 -20.42 2.16 -25.12
C TRP A 72 -21.39 1.10 -25.67
N GLU A 73 -22.60 1.04 -25.12
CA GLU A 73 -23.67 0.10 -25.49
C GLU A 73 -24.31 0.43 -26.84
N LYS A 74 -24.03 1.60 -27.41
CA LYS A 74 -24.53 2.02 -28.73
C LYS A 74 -23.61 1.59 -29.87
N LEU A 75 -22.41 1.10 -29.55
CA LEU A 75 -21.45 0.61 -30.52
C LEU A 75 -21.86 -0.79 -31.00
N SER A 76 -21.67 -1.07 -32.29
CA SER A 76 -21.73 -2.45 -32.79
C SER A 76 -20.56 -3.28 -32.25
N ASP A 77 -20.69 -4.61 -32.26
CA ASP A 77 -19.63 -5.53 -31.82
C ASP A 77 -18.27 -5.25 -32.49
N LYS A 78 -18.29 -4.93 -33.80
CA LYS A 78 -17.07 -4.58 -34.55
C LYS A 78 -16.44 -3.26 -34.07
N GLN A 79 -17.25 -2.27 -33.70
CA GLN A 79 -16.77 -1.01 -33.16
C GLN A 79 -16.23 -1.17 -31.73
N GLN A 80 -16.90 -1.97 -30.89
CA GLN A 80 -16.40 -2.29 -29.55
C GLN A 80 -15.06 -3.03 -29.63
N ALA A 81 -14.93 -4.01 -30.53
CA ALA A 81 -13.67 -4.70 -30.78
C ALA A 81 -12.57 -3.74 -31.26
N LEU A 82 -12.88 -2.81 -32.15
CA LEU A 82 -11.94 -1.78 -32.60
C LEU A 82 -11.48 -0.89 -31.44
N VAL A 83 -12.41 -0.35 -30.63
CA VAL A 83 -12.08 0.49 -29.47
C VAL A 83 -11.23 -0.27 -28.46
N TYR A 84 -11.57 -1.54 -28.20
CA TYR A 84 -10.77 -2.42 -27.35
C TYR A 84 -9.33 -2.53 -27.86
N CYS A 85 -9.12 -2.83 -29.15
CA CYS A 85 -7.79 -2.92 -29.73
C CYS A 85 -7.00 -1.61 -29.62
N LEU A 86 -7.64 -0.47 -29.90
CA LEU A 86 -7.01 0.85 -29.77
C LEU A 86 -6.62 1.17 -28.32
N ASN A 87 -7.47 0.81 -27.36
CA ASN A 87 -7.16 0.98 -25.94
C ASN A 87 -5.97 0.11 -25.51
N MET A 88 -5.94 -1.16 -25.93
CA MET A 88 -4.81 -2.06 -25.65
C MET A 88 -3.50 -1.54 -26.26
N ALA A 89 -3.54 -0.99 -27.47
CA ALA A 89 -2.40 -0.34 -28.10
C ALA A 89 -1.91 0.87 -27.27
N GLY A 90 -2.83 1.72 -26.80
CA GLY A 90 -2.50 2.86 -25.93
C GLY A 90 -1.88 2.44 -24.60
N LEU A 91 -2.46 1.44 -23.92
CA LEU A 91 -1.97 0.95 -22.63
C LEU A 91 -0.58 0.30 -22.72
N SER A 92 -0.27 -0.31 -23.86
CA SER A 92 1.03 -0.95 -24.11
C SER A 92 2.21 0.04 -24.11
N GLY A 93 1.95 1.33 -24.30
CA GLY A 93 2.96 2.39 -24.29
C GLY A 93 3.39 2.87 -22.90
N ARG A 94 2.79 2.38 -21.81
CA ARG A 94 3.03 2.89 -20.45
C ARG A 94 4.51 2.90 -20.07
N ASP A 95 5.21 1.78 -20.24
CA ASP A 95 6.62 1.67 -19.82
C ASP A 95 7.57 2.56 -20.62
N ILE A 96 7.22 2.87 -21.87
CA ILE A 96 7.98 3.81 -22.72
C ILE A 96 8.02 5.19 -22.07
N MET A 97 6.88 5.67 -21.55
CA MET A 97 6.79 6.98 -20.88
C MET A 97 7.67 7.04 -19.63
N TYR A 98 7.69 5.98 -18.81
CA TYR A 98 8.57 5.94 -17.63
C TYR A 98 10.04 6.02 -18.03
N ASP A 99 10.46 5.25 -19.03
CA ASP A 99 11.85 5.21 -19.51
C ASP A 99 12.30 6.56 -20.09
N GLN A 100 11.42 7.22 -20.85
CA GLN A 100 11.67 8.56 -21.39
C GLN A 100 11.81 9.63 -20.29
N ASN A 101 11.03 9.54 -19.22
CA ASN A 101 11.02 10.55 -18.16
C ASN A 101 12.25 10.49 -17.25
N ASN A 102 12.88 9.31 -17.09
CA ASN A 102 14.15 9.15 -16.40
C ASN A 102 14.71 7.73 -16.58
N ARG A 103 16.02 7.62 -16.85
CA ARG A 103 16.72 6.33 -17.01
C ARG A 103 16.59 5.33 -15.84
N TYR A 104 16.17 5.78 -14.66
CA TYR A 104 15.99 4.91 -13.48
C TYR A 104 14.53 4.58 -13.16
N ASN A 105 13.55 5.23 -13.82
CA ASN A 105 12.15 5.14 -13.43
C ASN A 105 11.60 3.70 -13.48
N LEU A 106 11.92 2.92 -14.50
CA LEU A 106 11.45 1.54 -14.59
C LEU A 106 12.02 0.66 -13.46
N ARG A 107 13.29 0.86 -13.10
CA ARG A 107 13.93 0.12 -12.00
C ARG A 107 13.33 0.49 -10.65
N ILE A 108 13.19 1.79 -10.40
CA ILE A 108 12.58 2.31 -9.18
C ILE A 108 11.13 1.84 -9.05
N ARG A 109 10.32 2.00 -10.12
CA ARG A 109 8.92 1.57 -10.11
C ARG A 109 8.78 0.08 -9.78
N ARG A 110 9.54 -0.79 -10.46
CA ARG A 110 9.47 -2.24 -10.25
C ARG A 110 9.87 -2.62 -8.82
N LEU A 111 10.97 -2.08 -8.30
CA LEU A 111 11.39 -2.32 -6.92
C LEU A 111 10.31 -1.92 -5.91
N LEU A 112 9.72 -0.72 -6.06
CA LEU A 112 8.69 -0.23 -5.14
C LEU A 112 7.38 -1.02 -5.27
N GLU A 113 7.01 -1.44 -6.48
CA GLU A 113 5.86 -2.32 -6.71
C GLU A 113 6.07 -3.72 -6.11
N ASP A 114 7.27 -4.28 -6.25
CA ASP A 114 7.64 -5.58 -5.67
C ASP A 114 7.59 -5.52 -4.12
N ILE A 115 8.11 -4.44 -3.53
CA ILE A 115 7.94 -4.18 -2.09
C ILE A 115 6.46 -4.05 -1.72
N TYR A 116 5.67 -3.27 -2.48
CA TYR A 116 4.26 -3.04 -2.19
C TYR A 116 3.43 -4.33 -2.21
N ILE A 117 3.72 -5.22 -3.15
CA ILE A 117 3.04 -6.51 -3.30
C ILE A 117 3.54 -7.52 -2.26
N GLY A 118 4.86 -7.57 -2.02
CA GLY A 118 5.50 -8.59 -1.18
C GLY A 118 5.55 -8.30 0.31
N TYR A 119 5.33 -7.07 0.76
CA TYR A 119 5.42 -6.73 2.18
C TYR A 119 4.23 -7.27 2.99
N GLU A 120 4.51 -8.21 3.89
CA GLU A 120 3.52 -8.85 4.79
C GLU A 120 3.53 -8.26 6.22
N GLY A 121 4.39 -7.28 6.48
CA GLY A 121 4.50 -6.61 7.78
C GLY A 121 3.38 -5.58 8.05
N ASP A 122 3.60 -4.73 9.06
CA ASP A 122 2.59 -3.76 9.50
C ASP A 122 2.42 -2.59 8.49
N ARG A 123 1.27 -2.60 7.80
CA ARG A 123 0.81 -1.56 6.87
C ARG A 123 0.06 -0.41 7.55
N GLY A 124 -0.10 -0.47 8.87
CA GLY A 124 -0.67 0.58 9.70
C GLY A 124 0.35 1.60 10.22
N SER A 125 1.62 1.49 9.83
CA SER A 125 2.71 2.35 10.32
C SER A 125 2.86 3.66 9.53
N VAL A 126 3.44 4.69 10.18
CA VAL A 126 3.70 6.02 9.58
C VAL A 126 4.54 5.88 8.31
N GLY A 127 5.59 5.07 8.37
CA GLY A 127 6.49 4.78 7.26
C GLY A 127 5.78 4.12 6.10
N TRP A 128 4.87 3.16 6.37
CA TRP A 128 4.14 2.48 5.30
C TRP A 128 3.20 3.43 4.57
N GLN A 129 2.45 4.26 5.30
CA GLN A 129 1.58 5.26 4.68
C GLN A 129 2.38 6.26 3.84
N ALA A 130 3.54 6.70 4.32
CA ALA A 130 4.45 7.57 3.56
C ALA A 130 5.01 6.87 2.30
N PHE A 131 5.38 5.59 2.41
CA PHE A 131 5.82 4.75 1.30
C PHE A 131 4.75 4.60 0.24
N GLU A 132 3.53 4.26 0.64
CA GLU A 132 2.41 4.10 -0.28
C GLU A 132 2.10 5.41 -1.01
N VAL A 133 2.08 6.55 -0.30
CA VAL A 133 1.90 7.87 -0.92
C VAL A 133 3.01 8.16 -1.94
N TYR A 134 4.26 7.84 -1.63
CA TYR A 134 5.38 8.03 -2.56
C TYR A 134 5.22 7.19 -3.84
N LEU A 135 4.88 5.91 -3.71
CA LEU A 135 4.62 5.01 -4.85
C LEU A 135 3.44 5.50 -5.70
N LYS A 136 2.33 5.91 -5.06
CA LYS A 136 1.16 6.48 -5.75
C LYS A 136 1.51 7.74 -6.55
N ARG A 137 2.40 8.60 -6.04
CA ARG A 137 2.89 9.78 -6.77
C ARG A 137 3.74 9.40 -8.00
N ILE A 138 4.52 8.33 -7.92
CA ILE A 138 5.28 7.79 -9.05
C ILE A 138 4.33 7.24 -10.11
N TRP A 139 3.31 6.48 -9.71
CA TRP A 139 2.28 5.98 -10.63
C TRP A 139 1.59 7.12 -11.38
N PHE A 140 1.18 8.15 -10.65
CA PHE A 140 0.47 9.29 -11.23
C PHE A 140 1.36 10.11 -12.17
N SER A 141 2.63 10.32 -11.80
CA SER A 141 3.53 11.21 -12.55
C SER A 141 4.30 10.52 -13.67
N ASN A 142 4.11 9.21 -13.87
CA ASN A 142 4.93 8.39 -14.75
C ASN A 142 6.44 8.51 -14.48
N GLY A 143 6.82 8.59 -13.19
CA GLY A 143 8.21 8.71 -12.77
C GLY A 143 8.42 9.46 -11.45
N ILE A 144 9.70 9.64 -11.07
CA ILE A 144 10.11 10.24 -9.79
C ILE A 144 10.05 11.78 -9.74
N HIS A 145 9.52 12.43 -10.77
CA HIS A 145 9.39 13.89 -10.83
C HIS A 145 7.91 14.28 -10.83
N HIS A 146 7.63 15.45 -10.27
CA HIS A 146 6.31 16.04 -10.24
C HIS A 146 5.84 16.37 -11.67
N HIS A 147 4.74 15.77 -12.11
CA HIS A 147 4.20 15.91 -13.47
C HIS A 147 4.04 17.36 -13.98
N TYR A 148 3.74 18.32 -13.08
CA TYR A 148 3.65 19.75 -13.41
C TYR A 148 4.95 20.54 -13.17
N ALA A 149 5.49 20.54 -11.94
CA ALA A 149 6.64 21.35 -11.56
C ALA A 149 8.01 20.79 -11.99
N ASN A 150 8.06 19.54 -12.47
CA ASN A 150 9.29 18.79 -12.81
C ASN A 150 10.31 18.66 -11.67
N THR A 151 9.93 19.01 -10.43
CA THR A 151 10.76 18.80 -9.23
C THR A 151 10.76 17.33 -8.84
N LYS A 152 11.88 16.83 -8.30
CA LYS A 152 11.95 15.44 -7.84
C LYS A 152 11.07 15.24 -6.61
N HIS A 153 10.29 14.16 -6.58
CA HIS A 153 9.56 13.73 -5.40
C HIS A 153 10.54 13.30 -4.32
N LEU A 154 10.41 13.86 -3.12
CA LEU A 154 11.16 13.42 -1.94
C LEU A 154 10.31 12.38 -1.17
N PRO A 155 10.89 11.23 -0.81
CA PRO A 155 10.28 10.30 0.14
C PRO A 155 10.03 10.98 1.50
N ALA A 156 8.93 10.61 2.14
CA ALA A 156 8.58 11.08 3.49
C ALA A 156 8.76 9.99 4.57
N PHE A 157 9.53 8.96 4.24
CA PHE A 157 10.00 7.90 5.15
C PHE A 157 11.53 7.94 5.18
N SER A 158 12.12 7.49 6.28
CA SER A 158 13.58 7.43 6.43
C SER A 158 14.23 6.36 5.56
N GLU A 159 15.52 6.52 5.31
CA GLU A 159 16.36 5.48 4.69
C GLU A 159 16.34 4.18 5.50
N ALA A 160 16.40 4.26 6.83
CA ALA A 160 16.31 3.09 7.71
C ALA A 160 14.97 2.33 7.56
N TYR A 161 13.86 3.04 7.36
CA TYR A 161 12.58 2.39 7.08
C TYR A 161 12.56 1.74 5.69
N PHE A 162 13.20 2.37 4.69
CA PHE A 162 13.34 1.77 3.38
C PHE A 162 14.20 0.50 3.40
N ASP A 163 15.33 0.52 4.12
CA ASP A 163 16.19 -0.65 4.32
C ASP A 163 15.43 -1.80 4.99
N HIS A 164 14.58 -1.48 5.96
CA HIS A 164 13.67 -2.45 6.57
C HIS A 164 12.73 -3.07 5.52
N LEU A 165 12.05 -2.26 4.70
CA LEU A 165 11.17 -2.79 3.65
C LEU A 165 11.92 -3.68 2.65
N LEU A 166 13.15 -3.31 2.29
CA LEU A 166 13.99 -4.13 1.41
C LEU A 166 14.29 -5.49 2.04
N ALA A 167 14.73 -5.51 3.30
CA ALA A 167 15.04 -6.73 4.02
C ALA A 167 13.82 -7.67 4.16
N GLU A 168 12.67 -7.12 4.57
CA GLU A 168 11.42 -7.88 4.76
C GLU A 168 10.86 -8.45 3.46
N THR A 169 11.23 -7.87 2.31
CA THR A 169 10.74 -8.32 0.99
C THR A 169 11.81 -9.03 0.16
N GLY A 170 12.98 -9.30 0.74
CA GLY A 170 14.09 -9.97 0.06
C GLY A 170 14.70 -9.18 -1.10
N ASN A 171 14.57 -7.85 -1.08
CA ASN A 171 15.10 -6.94 -2.08
C ASN A 171 16.47 -6.36 -1.70
N SER A 172 17.25 -5.95 -2.70
CA SER A 172 18.52 -5.24 -2.54
C SER A 172 18.71 -4.21 -3.67
N ILE A 173 19.53 -3.17 -3.43
CA ILE A 173 19.77 -2.04 -4.36
C ILE A 173 21.11 -2.22 -5.09
#